data_AF-A0A3C0JTS5-F1
#
_entry.id   AF-A0A3C0JTS5-F1
#
_cell.length_a   1.000
_cell.length_b   1.000
_cell.length_c   1.000
_cell.angle_alpha   90.00
_cell.angle_beta   90.00
_cell.angle_gamma   90.00
#
_symmetry.space_group_name_H-M   'P 1'
#
loop_
_entity.id
_entity.type
_entity.pdbx_description
1 polymer ?
#
loop_
_entity_poly.entity_id
_entity_poly.type
_entity_poly.pdbx_seq_one_letter_code
_entity_poly.pdbx_strand_id
1 'polypeptide(L)'
;MGLFLPGPVVTVILRSSFGLMVATGLAFVGFFAGWFSAPPGPTLPASILMTGAGLGAAAGGLMGWFKPESPGSVKWITVGLVLTGGLCGAWVGWELGPVFYPEGVDRPGGTIYNAPPFFVALISAGVGANVFAMMFYSFRLWRYREV
;
A
#
# COMPACT_ATOMS: atom_id res chain seq x y z
N MET A 1 -24.60 28.22 1.73
CA MET A 1 -23.14 28.18 1.52
C MET A 1 -22.81 26.87 0.80
N GLY A 2 -22.74 26.92 -0.53
CA GLY A 2 -22.44 25.73 -1.34
C GLY A 2 -20.95 25.42 -1.24
N LEU A 3 -20.62 24.22 -0.76
CA LEU A 3 -19.26 23.72 -0.66
C LEU A 3 -18.76 23.40 -2.09
N PHE A 4 -18.34 24.43 -2.83
CA PHE A 4 -17.61 24.26 -4.09
C PHE A 4 -16.21 23.73 -3.74
N LEU A 5 -16.10 22.42 -3.52
CA LEU A 5 -14.79 21.76 -3.52
C LEU A 5 -14.17 22.08 -4.90
N PRO A 6 -12.99 22.73 -4.95
CA PRO A 6 -12.34 23.00 -6.22
C PRO A 6 -12.15 21.63 -6.91
N GLY A 7 -12.60 21.49 -8.16
CA GLY A 7 -12.51 20.23 -8.93
C GLY A 7 -11.20 19.44 -8.75
N PRO A 8 -10.02 20.10 -8.68
CA PRO A 8 -8.75 19.49 -8.29
C PRO A 8 -8.76 18.62 -7.01
N VAL A 9 -9.44 19.07 -5.95
CA VAL A 9 -9.54 18.37 -4.65
C VAL A 9 -10.39 17.11 -4.80
N VAL A 10 -11.50 17.18 -5.53
CA VAL A 10 -12.37 16.02 -5.81
C VAL A 10 -11.59 14.96 -6.59
N THR A 11 -10.78 15.37 -7.57
CA THR A 11 -9.94 14.44 -8.34
C THR A 11 -8.91 13.72 -7.46
N VAL A 12 -8.27 14.43 -6.53
CA VAL A 12 -7.31 13.83 -5.59
C VAL A 12 -7.99 12.83 -4.66
N ILE A 13 -9.17 13.18 -4.12
CA ILE A 13 -9.94 12.28 -3.25
C ILE A 13 -10.33 11.01 -4.00
N LEU A 14 -10.91 11.12 -5.20
CA LEU A 14 -11.32 9.97 -5.99
C LEU A 14 -10.14 9.07 -6.36
N ARG A 15 -9.00 9.65 -6.74
CA ARG A 15 -7.76 8.91 -7.03
C ARG A 15 -7.20 8.21 -5.80
N SER A 16 -7.21 8.89 -4.65
CA SER A 16 -6.78 8.30 -3.39
C SER A 16 -7.68 7.16 -2.96
N SER A 17 -9.00 7.30 -3.06
CA SER A 17 -9.96 6.25 -2.70
C SER A 17 -9.83 5.03 -3.62
N PHE A 18 -9.75 5.27 -4.93
CA PHE A 18 -9.54 4.21 -5.90
C PHE A 18 -8.18 3.53 -5.71
N GLY A 19 -7.12 4.32 -5.59
CA GLY A 19 -5.77 3.84 -5.35
C GLY A 19 -5.65 3.04 -4.05
N LEU A 20 -6.35 3.44 -2.99
CA LEU A 20 -6.39 2.70 -1.72
C LEU A 20 -7.12 1.36 -1.86
N MET A 21 -8.27 1.36 -2.54
CA MET A 21 -9.05 0.14 -2.77
C MET A 21 -8.24 -0.88 -3.59
N VAL A 22 -7.63 -0.44 -4.70
CA VAL A 22 -6.84 -1.31 -5.57
C VAL A 22 -5.52 -1.73 -4.88
N ALA A 23 -4.85 -0.82 -4.17
CA ALA A 23 -3.64 -1.17 -3.42
C ALA A 23 -3.91 -2.19 -2.33
N THR A 24 -5.00 -2.06 -1.57
CA THR A 24 -5.34 -3.03 -0.53
C THR A 24 -5.70 -4.39 -1.13
N GLY A 25 -6.46 -4.41 -2.23
CA GLY A 25 -6.80 -5.65 -2.94
C GLY A 25 -5.57 -6.34 -3.52
N LEU A 26 -4.65 -5.58 -4.13
CA LEU A 26 -3.41 -6.15 -4.67
C LEU A 26 -2.39 -6.49 -3.58
N ALA A 27 -2.40 -5.81 -2.43
CA ALA A 27 -1.62 -6.21 -1.27
C ALA A 27 -2.03 -7.61 -0.80
N PHE A 28 -3.33 -7.89 -0.76
CA PHE A 28 -3.86 -9.21 -0.43
C PHE A 28 -3.36 -10.26 -1.44
N VAL A 29 -3.47 -9.99 -2.74
CA VAL A 29 -2.96 -10.89 -3.79
C VAL A 29 -1.44 -11.10 -3.66
N GLY A 30 -0.69 -10.03 -3.43
CA GLY A 30 0.76 -10.08 -3.27
C GLY A 30 1.21 -10.85 -2.04
N PHE A 31 0.47 -10.74 -0.94
CA PHE A 31 0.70 -11.54 0.26
C PHE A 31 0.54 -13.04 0.00
N PHE A 32 -0.55 -13.44 -0.67
CA PHE A 32 -0.76 -14.83 -1.04
C PHE A 32 0.24 -15.33 -2.07
N ALA A 33 0.66 -14.50 -3.03
CA ALA A 33 1.76 -14.84 -3.93
C ALA A 33 3.06 -15.11 -3.16
N GLY A 34 3.38 -14.26 -2.18
CA GLY A 34 4.49 -14.48 -1.25
C GLY A 34 4.36 -15.80 -0.49
N TRP A 35 3.17 -16.11 0.03
CA TRP A 35 2.87 -17.35 0.73
C TRP A 35 3.11 -18.59 -0.14
N PHE A 36 2.57 -18.63 -1.36
CA PHE A 36 2.76 -19.76 -2.28
C PHE A 36 4.21 -19.91 -2.77
N SER A 37 4.97 -18.81 -2.80
CA SER A 37 6.37 -18.82 -3.21
C SER A 37 7.35 -19.20 -2.10
N ALA A 38 6.90 -19.20 -0.84
CA ALA A 38 7.77 -19.40 0.29
C ALA A 38 8.18 -20.89 0.42
N PRO A 39 9.43 -21.18 0.86
CA PRO A 39 9.88 -22.55 1.06
C PRO A 39 8.96 -23.31 2.02
N PRO A 40 8.64 -24.60 1.74
CA PRO A 40 7.86 -25.41 2.66
C PRO A 40 8.63 -25.57 3.97
N GLY A 41 8.02 -25.16 5.08
CA GLY A 41 8.63 -25.19 6.40
C GLY A 41 7.60 -24.96 7.51
N PRO A 42 7.97 -25.26 8.77
CA PRO A 42 7.10 -25.07 9.93
C PRO A 42 6.85 -23.58 10.23
N THR A 43 7.65 -22.68 9.62
CA THR A 43 7.49 -21.23 9.73
C THR A 43 7.70 -20.54 8.40
N LEU A 44 6.71 -19.76 7.97
CA LEU A 44 6.82 -18.94 6.77
C LEU A 44 7.63 -17.66 7.05
N PRO A 45 8.59 -17.30 6.19
CA PRO A 45 9.39 -16.09 6.40
C PRO A 45 8.53 -14.83 6.30
N ALA A 46 8.44 -14.09 7.41
CA ALA A 46 7.72 -12.82 7.49
C ALA A 46 8.17 -11.82 6.42
N SER A 47 9.47 -11.79 6.10
CA SER A 47 10.04 -10.93 5.06
C SER A 47 9.44 -11.17 3.67
N ILE A 48 9.15 -12.43 3.31
CA ILE A 48 8.55 -12.77 2.01
C ILE A 48 7.10 -12.29 1.95
N LEU A 49 6.35 -12.50 3.04
CA LEU A 49 4.96 -12.09 3.16
C LEU A 49 4.81 -10.56 3.14
N MET A 50 5.64 -9.85 3.91
CA MET A 50 5.68 -8.39 3.93
C MET A 50 6.08 -7.81 2.57
N THR A 51 7.10 -8.39 1.93
CA THR A 51 7.55 -7.94 0.60
C THR A 51 6.47 -8.17 -0.45
N GLY A 52 5.82 -9.34 -0.44
CA GLY A 52 4.70 -9.64 -1.33
C GLY A 52 3.54 -8.65 -1.15
N ALA A 53 3.12 -8.40 0.09
CA ALA A 53 2.09 -7.42 0.41
C ALA A 53 2.46 -6.01 -0.05
N GLY A 54 3.70 -5.57 0.24
CA GLY A 54 4.18 -4.25 -0.13
C GLY A 54 4.31 -4.04 -1.64
N LEU A 55 4.79 -5.05 -2.38
CA LEU A 55 4.85 -5.01 -3.85
C LEU A 55 3.46 -5.03 -4.48
N GLY A 56 2.55 -5.84 -3.94
CA GLY A 56 1.14 -5.84 -4.35
C GLY A 56 0.47 -4.48 -4.13
N ALA A 57 0.65 -3.91 -2.93
CA ALA A 57 0.17 -2.56 -2.62
C ALA A 57 0.76 -1.51 -3.57
N ALA A 58 2.05 -1.63 -3.89
CA ALA A 58 2.71 -0.70 -4.79
C ALA A 58 2.17 -0.80 -6.23
N ALA A 59 1.87 -2.00 -6.72
CA ALA A 59 1.21 -2.17 -8.02
C ALA A 59 -0.16 -1.48 -8.05
N GLY A 60 -0.94 -1.58 -6.98
CA GLY A 60 -2.25 -0.91 -6.89
C GLY A 60 -2.16 0.60 -6.69
N GLY A 61 -1.18 1.08 -5.93
CA GLY A 61 -0.86 2.50 -5.86
C GLY A 61 -0.46 3.05 -7.23
N LEU A 62 0.29 2.29 -8.04
CA LEU A 62 0.60 2.68 -9.40
C LEU A 62 -0.65 2.75 -10.27
N MET A 63 -1.57 1.79 -10.18
CA MET A 63 -2.84 1.87 -10.90
C MET A 63 -3.67 3.10 -10.51
N GLY A 64 -3.62 3.52 -9.24
CA GLY A 64 -4.32 4.72 -8.77
C GLY A 64 -3.69 6.04 -9.21
N TRP A 65 -2.35 6.11 -9.28
CA TRP A 65 -1.62 7.36 -9.41
C TRP A 65 -0.86 7.53 -10.73
N PHE A 66 -0.59 6.44 -11.46
CA PHE A 66 0.22 6.48 -12.67
C PHE A 66 -0.46 7.29 -13.78
N LYS A 67 0.32 8.17 -14.41
CA LYS A 67 -0.10 8.99 -15.54
C LYS A 67 0.83 8.76 -16.74
N PRO A 68 0.35 8.10 -17.81
CA PRO A 68 1.17 7.84 -18.98
C PRO A 68 1.58 9.12 -19.73
N GLU A 69 0.83 10.20 -19.58
CA GLU A 69 1.12 11.50 -20.22
C GLU A 69 2.16 12.35 -19.46
N SER A 70 2.50 11.97 -18.23
CA SER A 70 3.48 12.74 -17.43
C SER A 70 4.91 12.61 -17.97
N PRO A 71 5.78 13.60 -17.71
CA PRO A 71 7.21 13.51 -17.99
C PRO A 71 7.84 12.27 -17.36
N GLY A 72 8.87 11.71 -17.99
CA GLY A 72 9.53 10.48 -17.52
C GLY A 72 10.02 10.57 -16.07
N SER A 73 10.56 11.72 -15.66
CA SER A 73 11.02 11.96 -14.29
C SER A 73 9.89 11.81 -13.26
N VAL A 74 8.70 12.33 -13.55
CA VAL A 74 7.52 12.20 -12.69
C VAL A 74 7.11 10.75 -12.56
N LYS A 75 7.10 9.98 -13.66
CA LYS A 75 6.72 8.57 -13.63
C LYS A 75 7.63 7.77 -12.70
N TRP A 76 8.95 7.97 -12.81
CA TRP A 76 9.92 7.29 -11.96
C TRP A 76 9.83 7.72 -10.49
N ILE A 77 9.54 9.00 -10.22
CA ILE A 77 9.28 9.47 -8.85
C ILE A 77 8.04 8.78 -8.29
N THR A 78 6.93 8.73 -9.04
CA THR A 78 5.71 8.03 -8.61
C THR A 78 5.97 6.55 -8.34
N VAL A 79 6.73 5.87 -9.21
CA VAL A 79 7.15 4.48 -9.00
C VAL A 79 7.94 4.33 -7.70
N GLY A 80 8.94 5.17 -7.46
CA GLY A 80 9.73 5.14 -6.23
C GLY A 80 8.87 5.37 -4.99
N LEU A 81 8.04 6.41 -4.98
CA LEU A 81 7.20 6.77 -3.83
C LEU A 81 6.19 5.67 -3.47
N VAL A 82 5.55 5.09 -4.48
CA VAL A 82 4.55 4.04 -4.28
C VAL A 82 5.22 2.73 -3.83
N LEU A 83 6.39 2.39 -4.38
CA LEU A 83 7.17 1.22 -3.94
C LEU A 83 7.66 1.37 -2.50
N THR A 84 8.32 2.47 -2.18
CA THR A 84 8.79 2.75 -0.82
C THR A 84 7.62 2.82 0.15
N GLY A 85 6.51 3.45 -0.25
CA GLY A 85 5.28 3.51 0.52
C GLY A 85 4.66 2.16 0.82
N GLY A 86 4.52 1.30 -0.20
CA GLY A 86 3.98 -0.05 -0.03
C GLY A 86 4.84 -0.91 0.90
N LEU A 87 6.16 -0.90 0.71
CA LEU A 87 7.10 -1.68 1.52
C LEU A 87 7.20 -1.19 2.97
N CYS A 88 7.35 0.14 3.17
CA CYS A 88 7.38 0.71 4.51
C CYS A 88 6.03 0.55 5.22
N GLY A 89 4.92 0.69 4.50
CA GLY A 89 3.58 0.45 5.02
C GLY A 89 3.44 -0.99 5.51
N ALA A 90 3.78 -1.98 4.66
CA ALA A 90 3.72 -3.40 5.01
C ALA A 90 4.57 -3.73 6.24
N TRP A 91 5.79 -3.18 6.33
CA TRP A 91 6.65 -3.33 7.49
C TRP A 91 6.00 -2.77 8.76
N VAL A 92 5.55 -1.52 8.71
CA VAL A 92 4.95 -0.84 9.87
C VAL A 92 3.71 -1.57 10.36
N GLY A 93 2.83 -2.03 9.47
CA GLY A 93 1.66 -2.79 9.91
C GLY A 93 1.98 -4.17 10.44
N TRP A 94 3.04 -4.81 9.96
CA TRP A 94 3.49 -6.08 10.51
C TRP A 94 3.99 -5.93 11.96
N GLU A 95 4.77 -4.89 12.22
CA GLU A 95 5.25 -4.57 13.58
C GLU A 95 4.13 -4.06 14.51
N LEU A 96 3.12 -3.38 13.97
CA LEU A 96 1.94 -2.95 14.73
C LEU A 96 0.91 -4.06 14.96
N GLY A 97 0.96 -5.14 14.19
CA GLY A 97 0.02 -6.25 14.28
C GLY A 97 -0.15 -6.81 15.70
N PRO A 98 0.92 -7.09 16.47
CA PRO A 98 0.85 -7.53 17.86
C PRO A 98 0.20 -6.51 18.82
N VAL A 99 0.21 -5.22 18.50
CA VAL A 99 -0.42 -4.16 19.32
C VAL A 99 -1.93 -4.19 19.16
N PHE A 100 -2.42 -4.37 17.92
CA PHE A 100 -3.85 -4.44 17.64
C PHE A 100 -4.45 -5.82 17.93
N TYR A 101 -3.64 -6.87 17.86
CA TYR A 101 -4.06 -8.25 18.08
C TYR A 101 -3.11 -8.98 19.05
N PRO A 102 -3.15 -8.61 20.35
CA PRO A 102 -2.29 -9.19 21.37
C PRO A 102 -2.56 -10.69 21.63
N GLU A 103 -3.74 -11.19 21.23
CA GLU A 103 -4.12 -12.60 21.37
C GLU A 103 -3.56 -13.50 20.24
N GLY A 104 -3.07 -12.91 19.13
CA GLY A 104 -2.47 -13.63 18.00
C GLY A 104 -0.94 -13.75 18.08
N VAL A 105 -0.37 -13.64 19.28
CA VAL A 105 1.05 -13.29 19.53
C VAL A 105 2.03 -14.47 19.53
N ASP A 106 1.59 -15.70 19.31
CA ASP A 106 2.54 -16.70 18.81
C ASP A 106 2.72 -16.45 17.33
N ARG A 107 3.64 -15.54 16.96
CA ARG A 107 4.08 -15.24 15.58
C ARG A 107 4.06 -16.53 14.75
N PRO A 108 2.96 -16.87 14.06
CA PRO A 108 2.78 -18.25 13.74
C PRO A 108 3.52 -18.46 12.46
N GLY A 109 4.62 -19.20 12.59
CA GLY A 109 5.00 -20.07 11.51
C GLY A 109 3.91 -21.06 11.09
N GLY A 110 2.95 -21.33 11.97
CA GLY A 110 1.88 -22.30 11.76
C GLY A 110 0.54 -21.65 11.46
N THR A 111 0.08 -21.82 10.22
CA THR A 111 -1.32 -21.71 9.75
C THR A 111 -1.96 -20.30 9.76
N ILE A 112 -2.54 -19.95 8.60
CA ILE A 112 -3.24 -18.67 8.29
C ILE A 112 -4.31 -18.30 9.33
N TYR A 113 -4.82 -19.29 10.07
CA TYR A 113 -5.89 -19.14 11.06
C TYR A 113 -5.49 -18.36 12.33
N ASN A 114 -4.19 -18.25 12.66
CA ASN A 114 -3.71 -17.58 13.87
C ASN A 114 -2.95 -16.27 13.65
N ALA A 115 -2.97 -15.69 12.44
CA ALA A 115 -2.19 -14.48 12.15
C ALA A 115 -3.02 -13.18 11.94
N PRO A 116 -3.84 -12.71 12.90
CA PRO A 116 -4.42 -11.35 12.83
C PRO A 116 -3.45 -10.20 12.44
N PRO A 117 -2.13 -10.24 12.76
CA PRO A 117 -1.15 -9.23 12.33
C PRO A 117 -1.10 -8.95 10.82
N PHE A 118 -1.43 -9.92 9.95
CA PHE A 118 -1.30 -9.69 8.51
C PHE A 118 -2.33 -8.69 7.98
N PHE A 119 -3.53 -8.59 8.57
CA PHE A 119 -4.53 -7.62 8.13
C PHE A 119 -4.05 -6.18 8.32
N VAL A 120 -3.34 -5.93 9.43
CA VAL A 120 -2.73 -4.63 9.72
C VAL A 120 -1.63 -4.33 8.71
N ALA A 121 -0.80 -5.32 8.35
CA ALA A 121 0.22 -5.20 7.31
C ALA A 121 -0.39 -4.90 5.92
N LEU A 122 -1.49 -5.54 5.54
CA LEU A 122 -2.17 -5.31 4.27
C LEU A 122 -2.76 -3.90 4.15
N ILE A 123 -3.47 -3.47 5.19
CA ILE A 123 -4.12 -2.15 5.22
C ILE A 123 -3.06 -1.05 5.23
N SER A 124 -2.05 -1.17 6.09
CA SER A 124 -0.95 -0.21 6.18
C SER A 124 -0.09 -0.17 4.91
N ALA A 125 0.12 -1.29 4.21
CA ALA A 125 0.76 -1.32 2.91
C ALA A 125 -0.03 -0.50 1.88
N GLY A 126 -1.35 -0.70 1.82
CA GLY A 126 -2.25 0.08 0.95
C GLY A 126 -2.22 1.57 1.26
N VAL A 127 -2.27 1.93 2.55
CA VAL A 127 -2.16 3.32 3.01
C VAL A 127 -0.79 3.91 2.65
N GLY A 128 0.30 3.21 2.96
CA GLY A 128 1.66 3.67 2.68
C GLY A 128 1.91 3.90 1.19
N ALA A 129 1.46 2.97 0.34
CA ALA A 129 1.53 3.09 -1.12
C ALA A 129 0.78 4.33 -1.66
N ASN A 130 -0.27 4.76 -0.96
CA ASN A 130 -1.08 5.91 -1.36
C ASN A 130 -0.61 7.24 -0.76
N VAL A 131 -0.19 7.28 0.50
CA VAL A 131 0.12 8.53 1.21
C VAL A 131 1.24 9.31 0.53
N PHE A 132 2.33 8.64 0.16
CA PHE A 132 3.45 9.34 -0.49
C PHE A 132 3.09 9.85 -1.89
N ALA A 133 2.34 9.06 -2.67
CA ALA A 133 1.85 9.48 -3.97
C ALA A 133 0.86 10.64 -3.85
N MET A 134 -0.07 10.56 -2.90
CA MET A 134 -1.03 11.61 -2.61
C MET A 134 -0.33 12.91 -2.24
N MET A 135 0.64 12.88 -1.31
CA MET A 135 1.41 14.07 -0.94
C MET A 135 2.14 14.69 -2.13
N PHE A 136 2.76 13.87 -2.97
CA PHE A 136 3.47 14.33 -4.16
C PHE A 136 2.53 14.98 -5.19
N TYR A 137 1.41 14.34 -5.51
CA TYR A 137 0.43 14.88 -6.45
C TYR A 137 -0.33 16.09 -5.88
N SER A 138 -0.60 16.14 -4.57
CA SER A 138 -1.15 17.32 -3.90
C SER A 138 -0.18 18.51 -3.94
N PHE A 139 1.12 18.28 -3.75
CA PHE A 139 2.12 19.33 -3.89
C PHE A 139 2.18 19.85 -5.33
N ARG A 140 2.16 18.95 -6.33
CA ARG A 140 2.14 19.34 -7.74
C ARG A 140 0.86 20.08 -8.14
N LEU A 141 -0.27 19.67 -7.59
CA LEU A 141 -1.54 20.38 -7.73
C LEU A 141 -1.43 21.82 -7.22
N TRP A 142 -0.82 22.01 -6.06
CA TRP A 142 -0.68 23.33 -5.45
C TRP A 142 0.32 24.20 -6.22
N ARG A 143 1.48 23.65 -6.59
CA ARG A 143 2.58 24.41 -7.21
C ARG A 143 2.43 24.64 -8.71
N TYR A 144 1.87 23.67 -9.42
CA TYR A 144 1.80 23.63 -10.89
C TYR A 144 0.35 23.57 -11.43
N ARG A 145 -0.67 23.44 -10.56
CA ARG A 145 -2.07 23.25 -10.97
C ARG A 145 -2.30 21.99 -11.81
N GLU A 146 -1.39 21.04 -11.73
CA GLU A 146 -1.43 19.76 -12.42
C GLU A 146 -1.72 18.64 -11.42
N VAL A 147 -2.81 17.90 -11.63
CA VAL A 147 -3.02 16.57 -11.02
C VAL A 147 -2.23 15.58 -11.83
#